data_AF-A0A352LSL5-F1
#
_entry.id   AF-A0A352LSL5-F1
#
_cell.length_a   1.000
_cell.length_b   1.000
_cell.length_c   1.000
_cell.angle_alpha   90.00
_cell.angle_beta   90.00
_cell.angle_gamma   90.00
#
_symmetry.space_group_name_H-M   'P 1'
#
loop_
_entity.id
_entity.type
_entity.pdbx_description
1 polymer ?
#
loop_
_entity_poly.entity_id
_entity_poly.type
_entity_poly.pdbx_seq_one_letter_code
_entity_poly.pdbx_strand_id
1 'polypeptide(L)'
;GSKMIDAVYNLISKYPKKVTICHSAKEVNQAIKDGKLALILVAEGPLVFQGKVDLLRNWRRLGIQIVNLSHGEGAEGFTKDAQVVYKHLLPLAPTSAWQISTSSVGFMTHTKRNQLYKKEKGLSPIGKQMLKEMEKLGMICDLSHASDAAFWETLENTRVKVCATHSNCASLCGHTRNLTDDMMKALAKRNGVMGLCFYGNFIDEHKPSLARFVDHILHSLSIMGENHVGIGTDFDGVEPGAFMAIPHPGKINKLWEKLDKAGVSSKVISKIAHENFLRLMA
;
A
#
# COMPACT_ATOMS: atom_id res chain seq x y z
N GLY A 1 -16.96 -4.20 4.33
CA GLY A 1 -16.79 -4.46 2.89
C GLY A 1 -17.94 -3.92 2.07
N SER A 2 -19.05 -4.65 1.95
CA SER A 2 -20.12 -4.38 0.96
C SER A 2 -20.74 -2.97 1.03
N LYS A 3 -20.92 -2.41 2.22
CA LYS A 3 -21.43 -1.04 2.38
C LYS A 3 -20.54 0.03 1.74
N MET A 4 -19.21 -0.14 1.77
CA MET A 4 -18.28 0.86 1.23
C MET A 4 -18.29 0.86 -0.30
N ILE A 5 -18.30 -0.33 -0.92
CA ILE A 5 -18.36 -0.40 -2.38
C ILE A 5 -19.68 0.16 -2.91
N ASP A 6 -20.80 -0.15 -2.25
CA ASP A 6 -22.10 0.44 -2.59
C ASP A 6 -22.08 1.97 -2.46
N ALA A 7 -21.48 2.52 -1.39
CA ALA A 7 -21.32 3.96 -1.22
C ALA A 7 -20.52 4.62 -2.37
N VAL A 8 -19.48 3.94 -2.89
CA VAL A 8 -18.72 4.44 -4.06
C VAL A 8 -19.59 4.43 -5.33
N TYR A 9 -20.34 3.36 -5.60
CA TYR A 9 -21.25 3.31 -6.75
C TYR A 9 -22.39 4.34 -6.65
N ASN A 10 -22.89 4.61 -5.43
CA ASN A 10 -23.86 5.67 -5.17
C ASN A 10 -23.25 7.06 -5.39
N LEU A 11 -21.99 7.29 -4.98
CA LEU A 11 -21.26 8.55 -5.22
C LEU A 11 -21.16 8.83 -6.73
N ILE A 12 -20.82 7.82 -7.52
CA ILE A 12 -20.67 7.96 -8.98
C ILE A 12 -22.03 8.22 -9.64
N SER A 13 -23.06 7.48 -9.21
CA SER A 13 -24.43 7.70 -9.70
C SER A 13 -24.93 9.12 -9.40
N LYS A 14 -24.55 9.68 -8.24
CA LYS A 14 -24.89 11.05 -7.84
C LYS A 14 -24.07 12.11 -8.57
N TYR A 15 -22.82 11.81 -8.93
CA TYR A 15 -21.89 12.77 -9.55
C TYR A 15 -21.19 12.22 -10.82
N PRO A 16 -21.94 11.78 -11.85
CA PRO A 16 -21.38 11.04 -13.00
C PRO A 16 -20.47 11.88 -13.92
N LYS A 17 -20.59 13.21 -13.82
CA LYS A 17 -19.73 14.18 -14.51
C LYS A 17 -18.47 14.55 -13.74
N LYS A 18 -18.32 14.14 -12.47
CA LYS A 18 -17.20 14.54 -11.61
C LYS A 18 -16.31 13.40 -11.16
N VAL A 19 -16.83 12.17 -11.07
CA VAL A 19 -16.11 11.03 -10.52
C VAL A 19 -16.38 9.78 -11.35
N THR A 20 -15.39 8.92 -11.52
CA THR A 20 -15.57 7.63 -12.21
C THR A 20 -14.62 6.57 -11.66
N ILE A 21 -15.03 5.29 -11.69
CA ILE A 21 -14.13 4.17 -11.41
C ILE A 21 -13.29 3.90 -12.65
N CYS A 22 -12.01 3.60 -12.44
CA CYS A 22 -11.06 3.23 -13.48
C CYS A 22 -10.44 1.87 -13.17
N HIS A 23 -10.32 1.05 -14.22
CA HIS A 23 -9.74 -0.30 -14.15
C HIS A 23 -8.39 -0.41 -14.87
N SER A 24 -7.97 0.64 -15.57
CA SER A 24 -6.74 0.65 -16.36
C SER A 24 -6.09 2.04 -16.38
N ALA A 25 -4.81 2.11 -16.70
CA ALA A 25 -4.10 3.37 -16.91
C ALA A 25 -4.77 4.24 -18.00
N LYS A 26 -5.32 3.60 -19.05
CA LYS A 26 -6.03 4.29 -20.14
C LYS A 26 -7.29 4.99 -19.62
N GLU A 27 -8.08 4.33 -18.78
CA GLU A 27 -9.28 4.92 -18.19
C GLU A 27 -8.94 6.07 -17.25
N VAL A 28 -7.88 5.95 -16.43
CA VAL A 28 -7.44 7.06 -15.57
C VAL A 28 -7.05 8.27 -16.42
N ASN A 29 -6.23 8.07 -17.45
CA ASN A 29 -5.82 9.16 -18.35
C ASN A 29 -7.01 9.81 -19.05
N GLN A 30 -8.03 9.02 -19.43
CA GLN A 30 -9.25 9.57 -20.02
C GLN A 30 -10.07 10.36 -18.99
N ALA A 31 -10.24 9.85 -17.78
CA ALA A 31 -10.96 10.54 -16.71
C ALA A 31 -10.31 11.90 -16.38
N ILE A 32 -8.98 11.97 -16.34
CA ILE A 32 -8.25 13.22 -16.14
C ILE A 32 -8.52 14.21 -17.29
N LYS A 33 -8.45 13.76 -18.55
CA LYS A 33 -8.79 14.59 -19.73
C LYS A 33 -10.22 15.11 -19.68
N ASP A 34 -11.14 14.30 -19.16
CA ASP A 34 -12.55 14.66 -18.99
C ASP A 34 -12.79 15.56 -17.77
N GLY A 35 -11.76 15.93 -17.02
CA GLY A 35 -11.88 16.75 -15.80
C GLY A 35 -12.54 16.02 -14.63
N LYS A 36 -12.50 14.68 -14.60
CA LYS A 36 -13.07 13.83 -13.55
C LYS A 36 -12.01 13.35 -12.56
N LEU A 37 -12.44 13.12 -11.33
CA LEU A 37 -11.67 12.35 -10.36
C LEU A 37 -11.73 10.86 -10.72
N ALA A 38 -10.57 10.27 -10.97
CA ALA A 38 -10.42 8.84 -11.22
C ALA A 38 -10.30 8.06 -9.91
N LEU A 39 -11.15 7.07 -9.71
CA LEU A 39 -11.11 6.17 -8.55
C LEU A 39 -10.59 4.80 -8.95
N ILE A 40 -9.56 4.31 -8.28
CA ILE A 40 -9.10 2.93 -8.38
C ILE A 40 -9.51 2.24 -7.09
N LEU A 41 -10.25 1.14 -7.19
CA LEU A 41 -10.77 0.45 -6.01
C LEU A 41 -9.73 -0.52 -5.44
N VAL A 42 -9.45 -0.36 -4.15
CA VAL A 42 -8.47 -1.15 -3.38
C VAL A 42 -9.20 -1.81 -2.21
N ALA A 43 -8.86 -3.06 -1.92
CA ALA A 43 -9.28 -3.73 -0.69
C ALA A 43 -8.11 -3.77 0.30
N GLU A 44 -8.19 -2.95 1.34
CA GLU A 44 -7.25 -2.99 2.44
C GLU A 44 -7.69 -4.03 3.48
N GLY A 45 -6.93 -5.11 3.55
CA GLY A 45 -7.20 -6.26 4.39
C GLY A 45 -7.93 -7.40 3.65
N PRO A 46 -7.41 -8.64 3.70
CA PRO A 46 -7.97 -9.81 3.03
C PRO A 46 -9.27 -10.35 3.65
N LEU A 47 -9.64 -9.92 4.86
CA LEU A 47 -10.78 -10.50 5.59
C LEU A 47 -12.13 -10.32 4.88
N VAL A 48 -12.24 -9.34 3.97
CA VAL A 48 -13.43 -9.14 3.14
C VAL A 48 -13.73 -10.34 2.23
N PHE A 49 -12.71 -11.16 1.92
CA PHE A 49 -12.83 -12.38 1.12
C PHE A 49 -13.14 -13.62 1.96
N GLN A 50 -13.08 -13.54 3.29
CA GLN A 50 -13.41 -14.64 4.21
C GLN A 50 -12.71 -15.98 3.89
N GLY A 51 -11.50 -15.94 3.33
CA GLY A 51 -10.77 -17.15 2.93
C GLY A 51 -11.39 -17.89 1.73
N LYS A 52 -12.24 -17.24 0.94
CA LYS A 52 -12.97 -17.84 -0.19
C LYS A 52 -12.55 -17.22 -1.53
N VAL A 53 -11.99 -18.05 -2.41
CA VAL A 53 -11.45 -17.62 -3.73
C VAL A 53 -12.56 -17.09 -4.66
N ASP A 54 -13.78 -17.62 -4.57
CA ASP A 54 -14.94 -17.11 -5.31
C ASP A 54 -15.32 -15.69 -4.88
N LEU A 55 -15.19 -15.34 -3.59
CA LEU A 55 -15.40 -13.97 -3.14
C LEU A 55 -14.35 -13.02 -3.73
N LEU A 56 -13.07 -13.40 -3.77
CA LEU A 56 -12.03 -12.62 -4.45
C LEU A 56 -12.41 -12.31 -5.90
N ARG A 57 -12.86 -13.32 -6.66
CA ARG A 57 -13.35 -13.13 -8.05
C ARG A 57 -14.55 -12.19 -8.12
N ASN A 58 -15.49 -12.29 -7.19
CA ASN A 58 -16.68 -11.42 -7.16
C ASN A 58 -16.30 -9.96 -6.85
N TRP A 59 -15.40 -9.73 -5.90
CA TRP A 59 -14.88 -8.40 -5.61
C TRP A 59 -14.09 -7.80 -6.79
N ARG A 60 -13.34 -8.62 -7.52
CA ARG A 60 -12.70 -8.21 -8.78
C ARG A 60 -13.71 -7.80 -9.85
N ARG A 61 -14.86 -8.48 -9.95
CA ARG A 61 -15.97 -8.11 -10.87
C ARG A 61 -16.62 -6.80 -10.46
N LEU A 62 -16.67 -6.50 -9.16
CA LEU A 62 -17.12 -5.20 -8.63
C LEU A 62 -16.05 -4.09 -8.75
N GLY A 63 -14.91 -4.37 -9.37
CA GLY A 63 -13.94 -3.35 -9.75
C GLY A 63 -12.68 -3.26 -8.89
N ILE A 64 -12.56 -4.03 -7.81
CA ILE A 64 -11.33 -4.08 -6.99
C ILE A 64 -10.14 -4.50 -7.86
N GLN A 65 -9.08 -3.70 -7.89
CA GLN A 65 -7.86 -3.97 -8.69
C GLN A 65 -6.66 -4.35 -7.82
N ILE A 66 -6.58 -3.75 -6.63
CA ILE A 66 -5.45 -3.89 -5.70
C ILE A 66 -5.98 -4.48 -4.40
N VAL A 67 -5.22 -5.39 -3.79
CA VAL A 67 -5.58 -6.02 -2.53
C VAL A 67 -4.36 -6.10 -1.63
N ASN A 68 -4.48 -5.57 -0.41
CA ASN A 68 -3.48 -5.79 0.63
C ASN A 68 -3.43 -7.25 1.05
N LEU A 69 -2.22 -7.77 1.15
CA LEU A 69 -1.97 -9.10 1.66
C LEU A 69 -2.47 -9.25 3.11
N SER A 70 -2.32 -8.19 3.91
CA SER A 70 -2.71 -8.11 5.31
C SER A 70 -2.98 -6.65 5.65
N HIS A 71 -3.76 -6.38 6.69
CA HIS A 71 -3.83 -5.09 7.37
C HIS A 71 -3.29 -5.21 8.82
N GLY A 72 -2.28 -6.08 8.99
CA GLY A 72 -1.59 -6.37 10.23
C GLY A 72 -2.01 -7.69 10.87
N GLU A 73 -3.11 -8.30 10.45
CA GLU A 73 -3.55 -9.61 10.91
C GLU A 73 -2.78 -10.78 10.29
N GLY A 74 -2.77 -11.89 11.01
CA GLY A 74 -2.26 -13.19 10.59
C GLY A 74 -3.12 -14.31 11.19
N ALA A 75 -2.84 -15.56 10.81
CA ALA A 75 -3.51 -16.71 11.42
C ALA A 75 -3.29 -16.79 12.95
N GLU A 76 -2.21 -16.17 13.45
CA GLU A 76 -1.89 -16.05 14.88
C GLU A 76 -2.67 -14.92 15.60
N GLY A 77 -3.43 -14.09 14.88
CA GLY A 77 -4.29 -13.06 15.44
C GLY A 77 -4.20 -11.70 14.73
N PHE A 78 -4.29 -10.63 15.51
CA PHE A 78 -4.38 -9.25 15.01
C PHE A 78 -3.44 -8.33 15.80
N THR A 79 -2.87 -7.33 15.12
CA THR A 79 -2.22 -6.19 15.81
C THR A 79 -3.23 -5.45 16.67
N LYS A 80 -2.75 -4.68 17.66
CA LYS A 80 -3.63 -3.82 18.47
C LYS A 80 -4.49 -2.89 17.60
N ASP A 81 -3.88 -2.28 16.58
CA ASP A 81 -4.58 -1.38 15.65
C ASP A 81 -5.65 -2.13 14.85
N ALA A 82 -5.31 -3.32 14.32
CA ALA A 82 -6.25 -4.14 13.57
C ALA A 82 -7.37 -4.71 14.46
N GLN A 83 -7.15 -4.93 15.76
CA GLN A 83 -8.19 -5.36 16.69
C GLN A 83 -9.29 -4.31 16.87
N VAL A 84 -8.96 -3.02 16.79
CA VAL A 84 -9.95 -1.93 16.87
C VAL A 84 -10.85 -1.95 15.62
N VAL A 85 -10.24 -2.10 14.44
CA VAL A 85 -10.95 -2.10 13.15
C VAL A 85 -11.77 -3.38 12.95
N TYR A 86 -11.23 -4.54 13.34
CA TYR A 86 -11.79 -5.86 13.04
C TYR A 86 -12.35 -6.59 14.27
N LYS A 87 -12.72 -5.87 15.34
CA LYS A 87 -13.22 -6.47 16.59
C LYS A 87 -14.28 -7.56 16.38
N HIS A 88 -15.15 -7.42 15.39
CA HIS A 88 -16.22 -8.38 15.07
C HIS A 88 -15.78 -9.53 14.14
N LEU A 89 -14.58 -9.45 13.56
CA LEU A 89 -14.02 -10.45 12.64
C LEU A 89 -12.85 -11.23 13.27
N LEU A 90 -12.57 -11.02 14.56
CA LEU A 90 -11.51 -11.73 15.29
C LEU A 90 -11.52 -13.25 15.08
N PRO A 91 -12.68 -13.95 15.07
CA PRO A 91 -12.71 -15.40 14.86
C PRO A 91 -12.33 -15.84 13.43
N LEU A 92 -12.35 -14.94 12.45
CA LEU A 92 -12.09 -15.28 11.05
C LEU A 92 -10.60 -15.33 10.70
N ALA A 93 -9.71 -14.65 11.44
CA ALA A 93 -8.31 -14.56 11.07
C ALA A 93 -7.61 -15.92 10.89
N PRO A 94 -7.76 -16.92 11.79
CA PRO A 94 -7.08 -18.21 11.63
C PRO A 94 -7.36 -18.92 10.31
N THR A 95 -8.56 -18.74 9.74
CA THR A 95 -8.99 -19.43 8.51
C THR A 95 -8.96 -18.56 7.26
N SER A 96 -8.90 -17.23 7.41
CA SER A 96 -9.01 -16.29 6.29
C SER A 96 -7.83 -15.34 6.12
N ALA A 97 -6.90 -15.26 7.08
CA ALA A 97 -5.68 -14.47 6.96
C ALA A 97 -4.74 -15.07 5.90
N TRP A 98 -4.11 -14.22 5.11
CA TRP A 98 -3.22 -14.65 4.02
C TRP A 98 -1.77 -14.84 4.45
N GLN A 99 -1.41 -14.32 5.64
CA GLN A 99 -0.15 -14.62 6.32
C GLN A 99 -0.42 -15.36 7.64
N ILE A 100 0.60 -16.06 8.14
CA ILE A 100 0.51 -16.81 9.40
C ILE A 100 0.84 -15.90 10.58
N SER A 101 2.02 -15.30 10.60
CA SER A 101 2.40 -14.40 11.68
C SER A 101 1.67 -13.07 11.58
N THR A 102 1.20 -12.57 12.71
CA THR A 102 0.66 -11.21 12.85
C THR A 102 1.79 -10.20 12.66
N SER A 103 1.57 -9.14 11.89
CA SER A 103 2.62 -8.14 11.67
C SER A 103 2.96 -7.39 12.95
N SER A 104 4.22 -6.96 13.12
CA SER A 104 4.60 -6.07 14.21
C SER A 104 4.40 -4.61 13.79
N VAL A 105 3.90 -3.76 14.69
CA VAL A 105 3.72 -2.32 14.47
C VAL A 105 4.43 -1.54 15.56
N GLY A 106 5.41 -0.73 15.17
CA GLY A 106 6.11 0.19 16.07
C GLY A 106 7.56 0.43 15.65
N PHE A 107 8.26 1.23 16.45
CA PHE A 107 9.69 1.48 16.28
C PHE A 107 10.52 0.28 16.72
N MET A 108 11.49 -0.09 15.90
CA MET A 108 12.32 -1.27 16.10
C MET A 108 13.72 -1.07 15.49
N THR A 109 14.75 -1.43 16.25
CA THR A 109 16.11 -1.44 15.70
C THR A 109 16.26 -2.53 14.64
N HIS A 110 17.18 -2.34 13.69
CA HIS A 110 17.45 -3.33 12.64
C HIS A 110 17.75 -4.72 13.21
N THR A 111 18.55 -4.81 14.28
CA THR A 111 18.86 -6.08 14.94
C THR A 111 17.62 -6.76 15.52
N LYS A 112 16.75 -6.02 16.19
CA LYS A 112 15.50 -6.57 16.73
C LYS A 112 14.55 -7.03 15.61
N ARG A 113 14.45 -6.26 14.52
CA ARG A 113 13.64 -6.61 13.35
C ARG A 113 14.13 -7.89 12.68
N ASN A 114 15.43 -8.04 12.49
CA ASN A 114 16.00 -9.28 11.96
C ASN A 114 15.77 -10.49 12.88
N GLN A 115 15.79 -10.29 14.20
CA GLN A 115 15.46 -11.35 15.15
C GLN A 115 13.98 -11.73 15.10
N LEU A 116 13.08 -10.75 14.89
CA LEU A 116 11.66 -10.99 14.69
C LEU A 116 11.42 -11.76 13.39
N TYR A 117 11.95 -11.29 12.27
CA TYR A 117 11.82 -11.94 10.95
C TYR A 117 12.17 -13.43 10.99
N LYS A 118 13.24 -13.82 11.69
CA LYS A 118 13.65 -15.23 11.85
C LYS A 118 12.62 -16.11 12.57
N LYS A 119 11.68 -15.52 13.30
CA LYS A 119 10.61 -16.22 14.04
C LYS A 119 9.26 -16.12 13.33
N GLU A 120 9.12 -15.22 12.38
CA GLU A 120 7.89 -15.04 11.62
C GLU A 120 7.67 -16.23 10.67
N LYS A 121 6.40 -16.53 10.45
CA LYS A 121 5.93 -17.47 9.44
C LYS A 121 5.23 -16.67 8.35
N GLY A 122 5.59 -16.91 7.09
CA GLY A 122 5.11 -16.14 5.95
C GLY A 122 3.67 -16.50 5.54
N LEU A 123 3.49 -16.94 4.30
CA LEU A 123 2.16 -17.08 3.71
C LEU A 123 1.40 -18.29 4.27
N SER A 124 0.11 -18.08 4.58
CA SER A 124 -0.80 -19.18 4.92
C SER A 124 -1.16 -20.00 3.66
N PRO A 125 -1.68 -21.23 3.80
CA PRO A 125 -2.15 -22.01 2.65
C PRO A 125 -3.20 -21.28 1.81
N ILE A 126 -4.15 -20.58 2.46
CA ILE A 126 -5.17 -19.80 1.74
C ILE A 126 -4.57 -18.55 1.08
N GLY A 127 -3.60 -17.89 1.73
CA GLY A 127 -2.89 -16.76 1.12
C GLY A 127 -2.18 -17.14 -0.18
N LYS A 128 -1.48 -18.29 -0.20
CA LYS A 128 -0.86 -18.83 -1.43
C LYS A 128 -1.88 -19.06 -2.54
N GLN A 129 -3.07 -19.59 -2.21
CA GLN A 129 -4.14 -19.79 -3.19
C GLN A 129 -4.70 -18.46 -3.71
N MET A 130 -4.90 -17.48 -2.84
CA MET A 130 -5.41 -16.16 -3.19
C MET A 130 -4.44 -15.39 -4.09
N LEU A 131 -3.16 -15.36 -3.76
CA LEU A 131 -2.13 -14.72 -4.59
C LEU A 131 -2.02 -15.36 -5.98
N LYS A 132 -2.13 -16.70 -6.06
CA LYS A 132 -2.18 -17.42 -7.34
C LYS A 132 -3.42 -17.06 -8.16
N GLU A 133 -4.58 -16.86 -7.53
CA GLU A 133 -5.78 -16.42 -8.24
C GLU A 133 -5.66 -14.95 -8.67
N MET A 134 -5.11 -14.07 -7.82
CA MET A 134 -4.81 -12.69 -8.17
C MET A 134 -3.88 -12.59 -9.38
N GLU A 135 -2.84 -13.43 -9.47
CA GLU A 135 -1.96 -13.54 -10.63
C GLU A 135 -2.77 -13.81 -11.92
N LYS A 136 -3.68 -14.78 -11.90
CA LYS A 136 -4.54 -15.09 -13.06
C LYS A 136 -5.51 -13.96 -13.41
N LEU A 137 -6.00 -13.23 -12.41
CA LEU A 137 -6.94 -12.12 -12.58
C LEU A 137 -6.25 -10.81 -12.97
N GLY A 138 -4.91 -10.79 -13.04
CA GLY A 138 -4.12 -9.59 -13.31
C GLY A 138 -4.22 -8.54 -12.20
N MET A 139 -4.57 -8.95 -10.98
CA MET A 139 -4.68 -8.06 -9.82
C MET A 139 -3.29 -7.73 -9.25
N ILE A 140 -3.22 -6.66 -8.47
CA ILE A 140 -2.00 -6.20 -7.82
C ILE A 140 -2.08 -6.53 -6.33
N CYS A 141 -1.04 -7.18 -5.81
CA CYS A 141 -0.87 -7.42 -4.38
C CYS A 141 -0.13 -6.24 -3.74
N ASP A 142 -0.79 -5.59 -2.78
CA ASP A 142 -0.17 -4.59 -1.93
C ASP A 142 0.45 -5.26 -0.69
N LEU A 143 1.73 -4.98 -0.45
CA LEU A 143 2.55 -5.53 0.61
C LEU A 143 2.68 -4.58 1.81
N SER A 144 2.05 -3.40 1.74
CA SER A 144 1.86 -2.56 2.93
C SER A 144 1.15 -3.37 4.01
N HIS A 145 1.60 -3.22 5.26
CA HIS A 145 1.22 -3.97 6.47
C HIS A 145 1.67 -5.44 6.53
N ALA A 146 2.20 -6.03 5.47
CA ALA A 146 2.65 -7.43 5.52
C ALA A 146 3.79 -7.63 6.54
N SER A 147 3.85 -8.82 7.13
CA SER A 147 5.04 -9.23 7.89
C SER A 147 6.25 -9.38 6.96
N ASP A 148 7.46 -9.30 7.51
CA ASP A 148 8.69 -9.42 6.71
C ASP A 148 8.74 -10.81 6.05
N ALA A 149 8.34 -11.87 6.75
CA ALA A 149 8.26 -13.21 6.17
C ALA A 149 7.25 -13.32 5.02
N ALA A 150 6.05 -12.75 5.16
CA ALA A 150 5.05 -12.78 4.09
C ALA A 150 5.46 -11.92 2.88
N PHE A 151 6.14 -10.79 3.11
CA PHE A 151 6.74 -9.97 2.07
C PHE A 151 7.70 -10.82 1.21
N TRP A 152 8.72 -11.43 1.84
CA TRP A 152 9.73 -12.21 1.12
C TRP A 152 9.13 -13.43 0.42
N GLU A 153 8.28 -14.21 1.11
CA GLU A 153 7.64 -15.36 0.49
C GLU A 153 6.76 -14.99 -0.71
N THR A 154 6.10 -13.82 -0.71
CA THR A 154 5.32 -13.35 -1.85
C THR A 154 6.21 -13.06 -3.05
N LEU A 155 7.35 -12.39 -2.83
CA LEU A 155 8.32 -12.05 -3.87
C LEU A 155 9.06 -13.27 -4.41
N GLU A 156 9.23 -14.32 -3.61
CA GLU A 156 9.96 -15.53 -4.01
C GLU A 156 9.07 -16.57 -4.70
N ASN A 157 7.81 -16.71 -4.26
CA ASN A 157 6.98 -17.86 -4.62
C ASN A 157 5.82 -17.55 -5.56
N THR A 158 5.64 -16.29 -5.98
CA THR A 158 4.51 -15.87 -6.82
C THR A 158 4.97 -14.96 -7.96
N ARG A 159 4.17 -14.81 -9.02
CA ARG A 159 4.42 -13.80 -10.07
C ARG A 159 3.35 -12.70 -10.11
N VAL A 160 2.50 -12.61 -9.09
CA VAL A 160 1.53 -11.51 -8.96
C VAL A 160 2.25 -10.17 -9.06
N LYS A 161 1.60 -9.18 -9.69
CA LYS A 161 2.10 -7.79 -9.67
C LYS A 161 2.11 -7.31 -8.21
N VAL A 162 3.16 -6.61 -7.79
CA VAL A 162 3.33 -6.17 -6.39
C VAL A 162 3.51 -4.67 -6.28
N CYS A 163 3.04 -4.10 -5.18
CA CYS A 163 3.37 -2.75 -4.74
C CYS A 163 3.44 -2.70 -3.21
N ALA A 164 3.93 -1.59 -2.67
CA ALA A 164 3.67 -1.16 -1.31
C ALA A 164 2.98 0.19 -1.42
N THR A 165 1.64 0.24 -1.33
CA THR A 165 0.90 1.48 -1.59
C THR A 165 1.24 2.60 -0.63
N HIS A 166 1.55 2.33 0.64
CA HIS A 166 1.88 3.35 1.64
C HIS A 166 2.91 2.81 2.66
N SER A 167 4.19 3.14 2.45
CA SER A 167 5.32 2.77 3.32
C SER A 167 6.52 3.71 3.07
N ASN A 168 7.40 3.90 4.05
CA ASN A 168 8.60 4.72 3.89
C ASN A 168 9.89 3.89 4.07
N CYS A 169 11.02 4.54 4.35
CA CYS A 169 12.35 3.93 4.40
C CYS A 169 12.78 3.62 5.83
N ALA A 170 13.04 2.34 6.14
CA ALA A 170 13.42 1.91 7.49
C ALA A 170 14.82 2.40 7.91
N SER A 171 15.69 2.71 6.94
CA SER A 171 17.03 3.29 7.15
C SER A 171 16.98 4.72 7.71
N LEU A 172 15.91 5.45 7.45
CA LEU A 172 15.71 6.84 7.90
C LEU A 172 14.78 6.95 9.11
N CYS A 173 13.82 6.02 9.22
CA CYS A 173 12.92 5.91 10.36
C CYS A 173 12.64 4.43 10.63
N GLY A 174 13.15 3.91 11.75
CA GLY A 174 13.14 2.49 12.12
C GLY A 174 11.77 1.92 12.50
N HIS A 175 10.70 2.34 11.84
CA HIS A 175 9.35 1.82 12.06
C HIS A 175 9.13 0.52 11.26
N THR A 176 8.48 -0.49 11.83
CA THR A 176 8.25 -1.78 11.15
C THR A 176 7.34 -1.69 9.93
N ARG A 177 6.51 -0.63 9.83
CA ARG A 177 5.73 -0.33 8.62
C ARG A 177 6.57 0.22 7.45
N ASN A 178 7.82 0.60 7.69
CA ASN A 178 8.74 1.03 6.64
C ASN A 178 9.49 -0.15 6.03
N LEU A 179 9.87 -0.06 4.76
CA LEU A 179 10.63 -1.08 4.08
C LEU A 179 12.13 -0.92 4.33
N THR A 180 12.84 -2.03 4.53
CA THR A 180 14.30 -2.02 4.53
C THR A 180 14.83 -1.78 3.11
N ASP A 181 16.06 -1.30 2.97
CA ASP A 181 16.65 -1.08 1.65
C ASP A 181 16.67 -2.37 0.79
N ASP A 182 16.84 -3.53 1.41
CA ASP A 182 16.81 -4.81 0.70
C ASP A 182 15.39 -5.17 0.22
N MET A 183 14.36 -4.89 1.02
CA MET A 183 12.97 -5.02 0.58
C MET A 183 12.65 -4.06 -0.56
N MET A 184 13.13 -2.82 -0.48
CA MET A 184 12.97 -1.81 -1.53
C MET A 184 13.62 -2.26 -2.85
N LYS A 185 14.86 -2.76 -2.80
CA LYS A 185 15.55 -3.33 -3.98
C LYS A 185 14.79 -4.53 -4.54
N ALA A 186 14.32 -5.42 -3.69
CA ALA A 186 13.58 -6.61 -4.10
C ALA A 186 12.24 -6.25 -4.76
N LEU A 187 11.52 -5.26 -4.21
CA LEU A 187 10.29 -4.72 -4.79
C LEU A 187 10.55 -4.11 -6.17
N ALA A 188 11.61 -3.30 -6.31
CA ALA A 188 12.00 -2.72 -7.60
C ALA A 188 12.40 -3.79 -8.63
N LYS A 189 13.16 -4.82 -8.22
CA LYS A 189 13.51 -5.98 -9.06
C LYS A 189 12.27 -6.74 -9.55
N ARG A 190 11.20 -6.73 -8.77
CA ARG A 190 9.88 -7.27 -9.11
C ARG A 190 9.01 -6.30 -9.93
N ASN A 191 9.60 -5.23 -10.45
CA ASN A 191 8.95 -4.14 -11.17
C ASN A 191 7.83 -3.44 -10.36
N GLY A 192 7.86 -3.58 -9.04
CA GLY A 192 6.88 -2.99 -8.14
C GLY A 192 7.11 -1.50 -7.91
N VAL A 193 6.19 -0.88 -7.17
CA VAL A 193 6.24 0.54 -6.81
C VAL A 193 5.99 0.68 -5.31
N MET A 194 6.78 1.52 -4.64
CA MET A 194 6.53 1.94 -3.27
C MET A 194 5.96 3.36 -3.26
N GLY A 195 4.76 3.51 -2.71
CA GLY A 195 4.14 4.80 -2.42
C GLY A 195 4.58 5.29 -1.04
N LEU A 196 5.19 6.48 -0.99
CA LEU A 196 5.60 7.08 0.27
C LEU A 196 4.43 7.70 1.02
N CYS A 197 4.36 7.40 2.31
CA CYS A 197 3.29 7.76 3.23
C CYS A 197 3.58 9.05 4.01
N PHE A 198 2.57 9.91 4.11
CA PHE A 198 2.69 11.21 4.78
C PHE A 198 2.65 11.13 6.30
N TYR A 199 2.33 9.97 6.87
CA TYR A 199 2.17 9.80 8.31
C TYR A 199 3.49 9.99 9.08
N GLY A 200 3.46 10.87 10.09
CA GLY A 200 4.64 11.30 10.83
C GLY A 200 5.46 10.18 11.45
N ASN A 201 4.82 9.17 12.05
CA ASN A 201 5.54 8.06 12.68
C ASN A 201 6.32 7.20 11.68
N PHE A 202 6.02 7.30 10.39
CA PHE A 202 6.77 6.62 9.33
C PHE A 202 7.87 7.51 8.75
N ILE A 203 7.92 8.79 9.10
CA ILE A 203 8.88 9.78 8.61
C ILE A 203 10.04 9.96 9.59
N ASP A 204 9.72 10.09 10.88
CA ASP A 204 10.72 10.25 11.93
C ASP A 204 10.10 9.90 13.28
N GLU A 205 10.87 9.25 14.17
CA GLU A 205 10.38 8.87 15.50
C GLU A 205 10.13 10.07 16.42
N HIS A 206 10.84 11.18 16.20
CA HIS A 206 10.83 12.30 17.14
C HIS A 206 10.51 13.65 16.49
N LYS A 207 10.95 13.86 15.23
CA LYS A 207 10.86 15.16 14.54
C LYS A 207 10.36 15.01 13.11
N PRO A 208 9.14 14.48 12.89
CA PRO A 208 8.61 14.32 11.55
C PRO A 208 8.45 15.70 10.90
N SER A 209 8.86 15.81 9.64
CA SER A 209 8.79 17.07 8.88
C SER A 209 8.67 16.80 7.39
N LEU A 210 8.18 17.78 6.63
CA LEU A 210 8.16 17.69 5.17
C LEU A 210 9.57 17.62 4.57
N ALA A 211 10.58 18.23 5.21
CA ALA A 211 11.97 18.10 4.78
C ALA A 211 12.45 16.65 4.96
N ARG A 212 12.17 16.03 6.11
CA ARG A 212 12.49 14.63 6.36
C ARG A 212 11.77 13.68 5.41
N PHE A 213 10.52 13.98 5.07
CA PHE A 213 9.79 13.23 4.06
C PHE A 213 10.44 13.31 2.67
N VAL A 214 11.00 14.48 2.29
CA VAL A 214 11.79 14.60 1.05
C VAL A 214 13.03 13.73 1.10
N ASP A 215 13.72 13.61 2.25
CA ASP A 215 14.86 12.68 2.39
C ASP A 215 14.45 11.24 2.07
N HIS A 216 13.26 10.81 2.52
CA HIS A 216 12.74 9.49 2.18
C HIS A 216 12.51 9.31 0.68
N ILE A 217 11.99 10.31 -0.03
CA ILE A 217 11.81 10.24 -1.48
C ILE A 217 13.17 10.13 -2.17
N LEU A 218 14.14 10.96 -1.79
CA LEU A 218 15.48 10.96 -2.38
C LEU A 218 16.22 9.63 -2.13
N HIS A 219 16.13 9.10 -0.90
CA HIS A 219 16.67 7.78 -0.57
C HIS A 219 16.00 6.68 -1.39
N SER A 220 14.67 6.73 -1.52
CA SER A 220 13.92 5.76 -2.34
C SER A 220 14.31 5.80 -3.81
N LEU A 221 14.52 6.99 -4.38
CA LEU A 221 15.02 7.15 -5.75
C LEU A 221 16.41 6.54 -5.92
N SER A 222 17.30 6.74 -4.95
CA SER A 222 18.66 6.17 -4.96
C SER A 222 18.65 4.64 -4.92
N ILE A 223 17.77 4.05 -4.10
CA ILE A 223 17.73 2.60 -3.88
C ILE A 223 16.93 1.86 -4.96
N MET A 224 15.78 2.41 -5.36
CA MET A 224 14.80 1.73 -6.21
C MET A 224 14.84 2.21 -7.67
N GLY A 225 15.36 3.40 -7.94
CA GLY A 225 15.29 4.05 -9.25
C GLY A 225 13.96 4.77 -9.50
N GLU A 226 13.98 5.72 -10.44
CA GLU A 226 12.89 6.66 -10.72
C GLU A 226 11.56 6.01 -11.18
N ASN A 227 11.59 4.75 -11.60
CA ASN A 227 10.41 4.03 -12.07
C ASN A 227 9.65 3.32 -10.94
N HIS A 228 10.13 3.37 -9.69
CA HIS A 228 9.62 2.50 -8.62
C HIS A 228 9.17 3.26 -7.37
N VAL A 229 9.15 4.59 -7.46
CA VAL A 229 8.79 5.49 -6.36
C VAL A 229 7.48 6.20 -6.68
N GLY A 230 6.55 6.27 -5.73
CA GLY A 230 5.27 6.96 -5.86
C GLY A 230 4.85 7.63 -4.57
N ILE A 231 3.62 8.14 -4.53
CA ILE A 231 2.98 8.70 -3.32
C ILE A 231 1.80 7.84 -2.90
N GLY A 232 1.71 7.54 -1.61
CA GLY A 232 0.58 6.86 -0.99
C GLY A 232 0.23 7.54 0.31
N THR A 233 -0.63 8.55 0.23
CA THR A 233 -0.72 9.60 1.27
C THR A 233 -1.18 9.09 2.63
N ASP A 234 -1.99 8.04 2.66
CA ASP A 234 -2.70 7.56 3.85
C ASP A 234 -3.61 8.66 4.46
N PHE A 235 -4.28 9.42 3.59
CA PHE A 235 -5.24 10.42 4.04
C PHE A 235 -6.46 9.73 4.66
N ASP A 236 -6.96 10.30 5.77
CA ASP A 236 -8.07 9.77 6.56
C ASP A 236 -7.85 8.38 7.17
N GLY A 237 -6.64 7.81 7.05
CA GLY A 237 -6.25 6.49 7.61
C GLY A 237 -5.49 6.55 8.95
N VAL A 238 -5.15 7.74 9.42
CA VAL A 238 -4.33 7.97 10.62
C VAL A 238 -5.14 8.57 11.77
N GLU A 239 -4.61 8.54 12.98
CA GLU A 239 -5.27 9.11 14.15
C GLU A 239 -5.51 10.63 14.02
N PRO A 240 -6.63 11.15 14.54
CA PRO A 240 -6.91 12.59 14.51
C PRO A 240 -5.79 13.41 15.18
N GLY A 241 -5.32 14.44 14.48
CA GLY A 241 -4.24 15.31 14.97
C GLY A 241 -2.83 14.77 14.74
N ALA A 242 -2.68 13.60 14.12
CA ALA A 242 -1.38 13.10 13.66
C ALA A 242 -0.67 14.09 12.75
N PHE A 243 0.66 14.13 12.84
CA PHE A 243 1.46 14.86 11.87
C PHE A 243 1.34 14.20 10.48
N MET A 244 1.06 15.02 9.46
CA MET A 244 1.08 14.63 8.06
C MET A 244 2.04 15.54 7.28
N ALA A 245 2.98 14.96 6.52
CA ALA A 245 3.95 15.73 5.72
C ALA A 245 3.26 16.79 4.83
N ILE A 246 2.12 16.41 4.25
CA ILE A 246 1.18 17.30 3.60
C ILE A 246 -0.17 17.12 4.29
N PRO A 247 -0.71 18.13 4.99
CA PRO A 247 -1.89 17.95 5.85
C PRO A 247 -3.22 17.91 5.10
N HIS A 248 -3.24 18.21 3.80
CA HIS A 248 -4.47 18.25 3.00
C HIS A 248 -4.14 18.07 1.51
N PRO A 249 -4.97 17.33 0.73
CA PRO A 249 -4.73 17.11 -0.71
C PRO A 249 -4.49 18.41 -1.50
N GLY A 250 -5.26 19.46 -1.21
CA GLY A 250 -5.10 20.80 -1.82
C GLY A 250 -3.79 21.53 -1.49
N LYS A 251 -2.86 20.92 -0.73
CA LYS A 251 -1.52 21.47 -0.42
C LYS A 251 -0.39 20.67 -1.06
N ILE A 252 -0.70 19.69 -1.92
CA ILE A 252 0.29 18.79 -2.53
C ILE A 252 1.40 19.53 -3.31
N ASN A 253 1.12 20.71 -3.87
CA ASN A 253 2.12 21.50 -4.59
C ASN A 253 3.36 21.85 -3.74
N LYS A 254 3.21 21.96 -2.41
CA LYS A 254 4.34 22.17 -1.50
C LYS A 254 5.38 21.04 -1.56
N LEU A 255 4.95 19.82 -1.84
CA LEU A 255 5.83 18.67 -2.03
C LEU A 255 6.60 18.80 -3.34
N TRP A 256 5.90 19.11 -4.43
CA TRP A 256 6.49 19.26 -5.76
C TRP A 256 7.53 20.37 -5.80
N GLU A 257 7.23 21.53 -5.21
CA GLU A 257 8.17 22.65 -5.09
C GLU A 257 9.43 22.28 -4.30
N LYS A 258 9.31 21.42 -3.27
CA LYS A 258 10.48 20.97 -2.50
C LYS A 258 11.32 19.94 -3.24
N LEU A 259 10.70 19.04 -3.99
CA LEU A 259 11.42 18.07 -4.83
C LEU A 259 12.17 18.79 -5.97
N ASP A 260 11.54 19.78 -6.59
CA ASP A 260 12.17 20.62 -7.62
C ASP A 260 13.39 21.36 -7.05
N LYS A 261 13.25 22.01 -5.89
CA LYS A 261 14.39 22.65 -5.18
C LYS A 261 15.47 21.66 -4.74
N ALA A 262 15.14 20.39 -4.57
CA ALA A 262 16.09 19.32 -4.26
C ALA A 262 16.74 18.72 -5.53
N GLY A 263 16.44 19.26 -6.72
CA GLY A 263 17.05 18.84 -7.99
C GLY A 263 16.34 17.66 -8.67
N VAL A 264 15.14 17.27 -8.22
CA VAL A 264 14.36 16.22 -8.87
C VAL A 264 13.67 16.80 -10.11
N SER A 265 14.03 16.28 -11.29
CA SER A 265 13.47 16.79 -12.55
C SER A 265 11.94 16.64 -12.61
N SER A 266 11.28 17.55 -13.35
CA SER A 266 9.83 17.50 -13.59
C SER A 266 9.35 16.17 -14.16
N LYS A 267 10.16 15.51 -15.01
CA LYS A 267 9.88 14.17 -15.53
C LYS A 267 9.82 13.12 -14.41
N VAL A 268 10.75 13.15 -13.47
CA VAL A 268 10.75 12.23 -12.31
C VAL A 268 9.62 12.57 -11.35
N ILE A 269 9.32 13.86 -11.13
CA ILE A 269 8.17 14.28 -10.33
C ILE A 269 6.86 13.73 -10.92
N SER A 270 6.68 13.78 -12.25
CA SER A 270 5.50 13.20 -12.93
C SER A 270 5.37 11.69 -12.67
N LYS A 271 6.50 10.97 -12.73
CA LYS A 271 6.55 9.54 -12.40
C LYS A 271 6.12 9.23 -10.97
N ILE A 272 6.64 10.00 -10.01
CA ILE A 272 6.31 9.89 -8.59
C ILE A 272 4.83 10.24 -8.35
N ALA A 273 4.32 11.26 -9.03
CA ALA A 273 2.96 11.75 -8.83
C ALA A 273 1.90 10.74 -9.28
N HIS A 274 2.11 10.03 -10.40
CA HIS A 274 1.13 9.03 -10.86
C HIS A 274 1.66 7.96 -11.83
N GLU A 275 2.60 8.27 -12.73
CA GLU A 275 2.90 7.37 -13.87
C GLU A 275 3.40 6.00 -13.42
N ASN A 276 4.16 5.94 -12.33
CA ASN A 276 4.71 4.69 -11.81
C ASN A 276 3.61 3.73 -11.35
N PHE A 277 2.63 4.21 -10.58
CA PHE A 277 1.49 3.38 -10.18
C PHE A 277 0.61 2.99 -11.37
N LEU A 278 0.36 3.93 -12.29
CA LEU A 278 -0.42 3.64 -13.50
C LEU A 278 0.23 2.56 -14.37
N ARG A 279 1.57 2.49 -14.42
CA ARG A 279 2.28 1.41 -15.14
C ARG A 279 1.89 0.01 -14.63
N LEU A 280 1.61 -0.16 -13.35
CA LEU A 280 1.18 -1.46 -12.81
C LEU A 280 -0.19 -1.89 -13.35
N MET A 281 -1.00 -0.91 -13.76
CA MET A 281 -2.36 -1.08 -14.31
C MET A 281 -2.41 -0.98 -15.84
N ALA A 282 -1.25 -1.04 -16.49
CA ALA A 282 -1.15 -1.18 -17.94
C ALA A 282 -1.40 -2.64 -18.38
#